data_AF-A0A1V6CWE3-F1
#
_entry.id   AF-A0A1V6CWE3-F1
#
_cell.length_a   1.000
_cell.length_b   1.000
_cell.length_c   1.000
_cell.angle_alpha   90.00
_cell.angle_beta   90.00
_cell.angle_gamma   90.00
#
_symmetry.space_group_name_H-M   'P 1'
#
loop_
_entity.id
_entity.type
_entity.pdbx_description
1 polymer ?
#
loop_
_entity_poly.entity_id
_entity_poly.type
_entity_poly.pdbx_seq_one_letter_code
_entity_poly.pdbx_strand_id
1 'polypeptide(L)'
;MTKTAFGIGIAALAVMGLAVGWAWAAGCGGCGGSGHAGHTMATAAKEDKAPAASAAHHLQALEDRITAALTAAQDGDAKTAAAELTKAKHLLAALKAELQPAGAPVNDRCPIMGGKVNPKLTRTFEGKTVGFCCPGCFPKWDNLTDAEKKAKLAAATTH
;
A
#
# COMPACT_ATOMS: atom_id res chain seq x y z
N MET A 1 -69.52 11.58 19.39
CA MET A 1 -69.04 10.65 18.35
C MET A 1 -67.58 10.32 18.68
N THR A 2 -67.34 9.51 19.73
CA THR A 2 -67.06 8.05 19.67
C THR A 2 -65.67 7.68 19.13
N LYS A 3 -64.69 7.74 20.04
CA LYS A 3 -63.63 6.75 20.36
C LYS A 3 -63.50 5.49 19.47
N THR A 4 -62.30 5.25 18.95
CA THR A 4 -61.67 3.95 18.61
C THR A 4 -60.17 4.25 18.38
N ALA A 5 -59.18 3.91 19.21
CA ALA A 5 -58.80 2.65 19.86
C ALA A 5 -58.62 1.49 18.86
N PHE A 6 -57.39 1.32 18.35
CA PHE A 6 -56.86 0.03 17.93
C PHE A 6 -55.38 -0.04 18.31
N GLY A 7 -55.13 -0.62 19.48
CA GLY A 7 -53.86 -1.28 19.76
C GLY A 7 -53.86 -2.62 19.06
N ILE A 8 -52.77 -2.95 18.39
CA ILE A 8 -52.41 -4.32 18.04
C ILE A 8 -51.03 -4.54 18.65
N GLY A 9 -51.03 -5.27 19.76
CA GLY A 9 -49.84 -5.69 20.46
C GLY A 9 -49.01 -6.60 19.55
N ILE A 10 -47.76 -6.22 19.31
CA ILE A 10 -46.75 -7.16 18.85
C ILE A 10 -46.33 -7.93 20.09
N ALA A 11 -46.81 -9.17 20.14
CA ALA A 11 -46.48 -10.15 21.14
C ALA A 11 -44.96 -10.26 21.28
N ALA A 12 -44.48 -10.04 22.50
CA ALA A 12 -43.16 -10.45 22.93
C ALA A 12 -43.06 -11.97 22.83
N LEU A 13 -42.43 -12.47 21.77
CA LEU A 13 -41.93 -13.85 21.74
C LEU A 13 -40.57 -13.86 22.43
N ALA A 14 -40.64 -14.19 23.72
CA ALA A 14 -39.50 -14.63 24.50
C ALA A 14 -38.91 -15.90 23.86
N VAL A 15 -37.73 -15.76 23.25
CA VAL A 15 -36.87 -16.91 22.94
C VAL A 15 -36.06 -17.20 24.20
N MET A 16 -36.64 -18.01 25.08
CA MET A 16 -35.91 -18.67 26.15
C MET A 16 -35.06 -19.80 25.56
N GLY A 17 -33.75 -19.68 25.75
CA GLY A 17 -32.90 -20.76 26.26
C GLY A 17 -32.60 -21.94 25.34
N LEU A 18 -31.42 -21.92 24.73
CA LEU A 18 -30.52 -23.07 24.75
C LEU A 18 -29.10 -22.57 25.07
N ALA A 19 -28.80 -22.58 26.36
CA ALA A 19 -27.45 -22.56 26.88
C ALA A 19 -26.79 -23.91 26.54
N VAL A 20 -25.96 -23.93 25.50
CA VAL A 20 -24.97 -25.00 25.31
C VAL A 20 -23.65 -24.44 25.81
N GLY A 21 -23.36 -24.74 27.07
CA GLY A 21 -22.09 -24.45 27.70
C GLY A 21 -20.98 -25.27 27.06
N TRP A 22 -19.94 -24.59 26.58
CA TRP A 22 -18.59 -25.12 26.58
C TRP A 22 -17.75 -24.10 27.35
N ALA A 23 -17.61 -24.40 28.63
CA ALA A 23 -16.61 -23.79 29.47
C ALA A 23 -15.23 -24.06 28.85
N TRP A 24 -14.57 -23.02 28.34
CA TRP A 24 -13.12 -23.06 28.21
C TRP A 24 -12.53 -22.21 29.32
N ALA A 25 -12.09 -22.95 30.34
CA ALA A 25 -11.51 -22.44 31.55
C ALA A 25 -10.23 -21.65 31.26
N ALA A 26 -10.08 -20.60 32.07
CA ALA A 26 -8.88 -19.83 32.25
C ALA A 26 -7.62 -20.70 32.40
N GLY A 27 -6.59 -20.31 31.65
CA GLY A 27 -5.22 -20.77 31.82
C GLY A 27 -4.25 -19.60 31.74
N CYS A 28 -4.39 -18.62 32.64
CA CYS A 28 -3.30 -17.68 32.95
C CYS A 28 -2.34 -18.37 33.90
N GLY A 29 -1.29 -18.98 33.38
CA GLY A 29 -0.21 -19.56 34.17
C GLY A 29 1.09 -19.48 33.39
N GLY A 30 2.06 -18.74 33.91
CA GLY A 30 3.45 -18.83 33.46
C GLY A 30 4.11 -17.52 33.06
N CYS A 31 4.23 -16.58 34.00
CA CYS A 31 5.36 -15.66 34.01
C CYS A 31 6.64 -16.46 34.33
N GLY A 32 7.39 -16.82 33.28
CA GLY A 32 8.70 -17.47 33.37
C GLY A 32 9.67 -16.76 32.45
N GLY A 33 10.40 -15.79 32.99
CA GLY A 33 11.55 -15.20 32.32
C GLY A 33 12.73 -16.18 32.32
N SER A 34 13.41 -16.32 31.19
CA SER A 34 14.82 -16.74 31.10
C SER A 34 15.37 -16.51 29.69
N GLY A 35 16.34 -15.60 29.59
CA GLY A 35 17.49 -15.67 28.70
C GLY A 35 17.27 -15.62 27.19
N HIS A 36 17.43 -14.42 26.61
CA HIS A 36 18.03 -14.32 25.27
C HIS A 36 19.27 -13.43 25.35
N ALA A 37 20.41 -14.10 25.48
CA ALA A 37 21.71 -13.53 25.19
C ALA A 37 21.84 -13.29 23.68
N GLY A 38 22.53 -12.21 23.29
CA GLY A 38 23.15 -12.11 21.98
C GLY A 38 22.44 -11.21 20.97
N HIS A 39 22.35 -9.91 21.26
CA HIS A 39 22.31 -8.90 20.19
C HIS A 39 23.75 -8.65 19.74
N THR A 40 24.21 -9.42 18.75
CA THR A 40 25.34 -8.99 17.91
C THR A 40 24.80 -8.01 16.88
N MET A 41 25.44 -6.84 16.84
CA MET A 41 25.04 -5.74 15.99
C MET A 41 25.23 -6.07 14.51
N ALA A 42 24.19 -5.74 13.76
CA ALA A 42 24.20 -5.06 12.47
C ALA A 42 25.55 -5.00 11.73
N THR A 43 25.70 -5.85 10.73
CA THR A 43 26.31 -5.40 9.48
C THR A 43 25.18 -4.91 8.57
N ALA A 44 25.15 -3.60 8.39
CA ALA A 44 24.35 -2.92 7.39
C ALA A 44 24.66 -3.49 6.00
N ALA A 45 23.85 -4.44 5.56
CA ALA A 45 23.69 -4.69 4.14
C ALA A 45 22.68 -3.67 3.63
N LYS A 46 23.19 -2.71 2.88
CA LYS A 46 22.42 -1.79 2.05
C LYS A 46 21.50 -2.65 1.16
N GLU A 47 20.23 -2.74 1.51
CA GLU A 47 19.25 -3.45 0.71
C GLU A 47 18.88 -2.56 -0.49
N ASP A 48 19.71 -2.63 -1.52
CA ASP A 48 19.48 -2.00 -2.83
C ASP A 48 18.39 -2.76 -3.64
N LYS A 49 17.36 -3.28 -2.94
CA LYS A 49 16.20 -3.99 -3.51
C LYS A 49 14.88 -3.43 -2.96
N ALA A 50 14.80 -2.11 -2.94
CA ALA A 50 13.79 -1.35 -2.17
C ALA A 50 12.34 -1.29 -2.72
N PRO A 51 12.03 -1.35 -4.04
CA PRO A 51 10.66 -0.98 -4.47
C PRO A 51 9.63 -2.12 -4.37
N ALA A 52 10.03 -3.39 -4.53
CA ALA A 52 9.09 -4.50 -4.50
C ALA A 52 8.70 -4.91 -3.07
N ALA A 53 9.63 -4.76 -2.11
CA ALA A 53 9.37 -5.06 -0.70
C ALA A 53 8.51 -3.98 -0.02
N SER A 54 8.69 -2.70 -0.38
CA SER A 54 7.84 -1.61 0.13
C SER A 54 6.42 -1.67 -0.44
N ALA A 55 6.27 -1.98 -1.73
CA ALA A 55 4.97 -2.17 -2.37
C ALA A 55 4.18 -3.35 -1.75
N ALA A 56 4.86 -4.46 -1.44
CA ALA A 56 4.24 -5.59 -0.75
C ALA A 56 3.78 -5.22 0.66
N HIS A 57 4.59 -4.47 1.41
CA HIS A 57 4.21 -3.99 2.74
C HIS A 57 3.03 -3.01 2.70
N HIS A 58 3.00 -2.09 1.74
CA HIS A 58 1.86 -1.18 1.56
C HIS A 58 0.57 -1.91 1.16
N LEU A 59 0.67 -2.97 0.35
CA LEU A 59 -0.47 -3.78 -0.04
C LEU A 59 -1.05 -4.53 1.18
N GLN A 60 -0.20 -5.19 1.98
CA GLN A 60 -0.65 -5.86 3.19
C GLN A 60 -1.32 -4.88 4.17
N ALA A 61 -0.68 -3.73 4.41
CA ALA A 61 -1.26 -2.70 5.27
C ALA A 61 -2.62 -2.21 4.76
N LEU A 62 -2.80 -2.09 3.44
CA LEU A 62 -4.06 -1.67 2.83
C LEU A 62 -5.18 -2.70 3.10
N GLU A 63 -4.89 -3.99 2.93
CA GLU A 63 -5.83 -5.08 3.22
C GLU A 63 -6.27 -5.07 4.69
N ASP A 64 -5.32 -4.87 5.61
CA ASP A 64 -5.61 -4.78 7.05
C ASP A 64 -6.52 -3.59 7.37
N ARG A 65 -6.31 -2.44 6.72
CA ARG A 65 -7.16 -1.24 6.92
C ARG A 65 -8.56 -1.44 6.35
N ILE A 66 -8.68 -2.06 5.18
CA ILE A 66 -9.99 -2.39 4.59
C ILE A 66 -10.75 -3.36 5.50
N THR A 67 -10.08 -4.39 6.02
CA THR A 67 -10.68 -5.35 6.96
C THR A 67 -11.16 -4.65 8.24
N ALA A 68 -10.33 -3.81 8.85
CA ALA A 68 -10.72 -3.04 10.03
C ALA A 68 -11.91 -2.10 9.76
N ALA A 69 -11.95 -1.47 8.59
CA ALA A 69 -13.08 -0.63 8.18
C ALA A 69 -14.38 -1.43 8.02
N LEU A 70 -14.31 -2.63 7.45
CA LEU A 70 -15.46 -3.52 7.27
C LEU A 70 -16.02 -3.99 8.60
N THR A 71 -15.17 -4.40 9.55
CA THR A 71 -15.59 -4.78 10.90
C THR A 71 -16.28 -3.61 11.61
N ALA A 72 -15.67 -2.42 11.60
CA ALA A 72 -16.28 -1.24 12.19
C ALA A 72 -17.64 -0.87 11.57
N ALA A 73 -17.79 -1.04 10.24
CA ALA A 73 -19.07 -0.81 9.57
C ALA A 73 -20.13 -1.84 9.97
N GLN A 74 -19.76 -3.11 10.13
CA GLN A 74 -20.65 -4.16 10.61
C GLN A 74 -21.13 -3.91 12.05
N ASP A 75 -20.27 -3.33 12.88
CA ASP A 75 -20.57 -2.95 14.26
C ASP A 75 -21.37 -1.63 14.37
N GLY A 76 -21.67 -0.98 13.24
CA GLY A 76 -22.36 0.32 13.20
C GLY A 76 -21.47 1.50 13.63
N ASP A 77 -20.16 1.29 13.84
CA ASP A 77 -19.20 2.33 14.16
C ASP A 77 -18.71 3.04 12.88
N ALA A 78 -19.56 3.93 12.37
CA ALA A 78 -19.28 4.73 11.18
C ALA A 78 -18.04 5.62 11.35
N LYS A 79 -17.70 6.03 12.59
CA LYS A 79 -16.55 6.91 12.85
C LYS A 79 -15.25 6.14 12.68
N THR A 80 -15.15 4.95 13.25
CA THR A 80 -13.97 4.10 13.11
C THR A 80 -13.83 3.63 11.66
N ALA A 81 -14.94 3.25 11.00
CA ALA A 81 -14.91 2.89 9.58
C ALA A 81 -14.36 4.01 8.70
N ALA A 82 -14.79 5.26 8.91
CA ALA A 82 -14.29 6.42 8.17
C ALA A 82 -12.80 6.71 8.43
N ALA A 83 -12.33 6.52 9.66
CA ALA A 83 -10.92 6.70 10.01
C ALA A 83 -10.03 5.65 9.32
N GLU A 84 -10.45 4.39 9.31
CA GLU A 84 -9.72 3.30 8.66
C GLU A 84 -9.69 3.46 7.13
N LEU A 85 -10.80 3.88 6.52
CA LEU A 85 -10.84 4.21 5.09
C LEU A 85 -9.93 5.39 4.74
N THR A 86 -9.76 6.36 5.63
CA THR A 86 -8.82 7.47 5.42
C THR A 86 -7.38 6.96 5.38
N LYS A 87 -7.00 6.08 6.32
CA LYS A 87 -5.68 5.43 6.32
C LYS A 87 -5.47 4.58 5.06
N ALA A 88 -6.49 3.82 4.63
CA ALA A 88 -6.47 3.04 3.39
C ALA A 88 -6.21 3.93 2.16
N LYS A 89 -6.84 5.12 2.08
CA LYS A 89 -6.57 6.08 1.00
C LYS A 89 -5.11 6.55 0.98
N HIS A 90 -4.50 6.76 2.14
CA HIS A 90 -3.08 7.13 2.22
C HIS A 90 -2.16 6.01 1.74
N LEU A 91 -2.45 4.76 2.09
CA LEU A 91 -1.70 3.59 1.62
C LEU A 91 -1.85 3.40 0.10
N LEU A 92 -3.05 3.61 -0.43
CA LEU A 92 -3.28 3.59 -1.88
C LEU A 92 -2.50 4.70 -2.61
N ALA A 93 -2.39 5.89 -2.02
CA ALA A 93 -1.58 6.98 -2.57
C ALA A 93 -0.09 6.64 -2.57
N ALA A 94 0.43 6.02 -1.50
CA ALA A 94 1.80 5.55 -1.43
C ALA A 94 2.09 4.46 -2.47
N LEU A 95 1.24 3.44 -2.55
CA LEU A 95 1.36 2.38 -3.55
C LEU A 95 1.30 2.94 -4.98
N LYS A 96 0.41 3.91 -5.23
CA LYS A 96 0.34 4.60 -6.52
C LYS A 96 1.63 5.35 -6.83
N ALA A 97 2.26 6.03 -5.87
CA ALA A 97 3.55 6.70 -6.08
C ALA A 97 4.68 5.71 -6.39
N GLU A 98 4.63 4.50 -5.82
CA GLU A 98 5.60 3.43 -6.07
C GLU A 98 5.41 2.74 -7.42
N LEU A 99 4.15 2.56 -7.85
CA LEU A 99 3.81 1.82 -9.07
C LEU A 99 3.69 2.70 -10.33
N GLN A 100 3.47 4.01 -10.18
CA GLN A 100 3.39 4.88 -11.34
C GLN A 100 4.77 5.13 -11.95
N PRO A 101 4.92 5.03 -13.29
CA PRO A 101 6.03 5.71 -13.94
C PRO A 101 5.87 7.21 -13.64
N ALA A 102 6.94 7.86 -13.18
CA ALA A 102 6.92 9.22 -12.67
C ALA A 102 6.53 10.25 -13.76
N GLY A 103 5.24 10.40 -14.07
CA GLY A 103 4.72 11.43 -14.97
C GLY A 103 5.27 11.41 -16.41
N ALA A 104 5.12 12.55 -17.09
CA ALA A 104 5.68 12.77 -18.42
C ALA A 104 7.23 12.66 -18.36
N PRO A 105 7.89 12.22 -19.45
CA PRO A 105 9.34 12.24 -19.53
C PRO A 105 9.90 13.60 -19.16
N VAL A 106 10.96 13.63 -18.34
CA VAL A 106 11.64 14.87 -17.96
C VAL A 106 12.48 15.46 -19.10
N ASN A 107 12.62 14.72 -20.20
CA ASN A 107 13.44 15.03 -21.35
C ASN A 107 12.62 14.99 -22.65
N ASP A 108 12.88 15.95 -23.54
CA ASP A 108 12.25 16.03 -24.87
C ASP A 108 13.04 15.27 -25.94
N ARG A 109 14.34 15.05 -25.70
CA ARG A 109 15.27 14.35 -26.58
C ARG A 109 15.79 13.07 -25.95
N CYS A 110 15.97 12.03 -26.76
CA CYS A 110 16.46 10.73 -26.32
C CYS A 110 17.91 10.86 -25.81
N PRO A 111 18.23 10.45 -24.58
CA PRO A 111 19.59 10.57 -24.04
C PRO A 111 20.60 9.62 -24.71
N ILE A 112 20.13 8.62 -25.47
CA ILE A 112 20.99 7.68 -26.20
C ILE A 112 21.31 8.17 -27.61
N MET A 113 20.30 8.64 -28.36
CA MET A 113 20.41 8.93 -29.80
C MET A 113 20.03 10.37 -30.19
N GLY A 114 19.52 11.19 -29.27
CA GLY A 114 19.12 12.58 -29.54
C GLY A 114 17.78 12.77 -30.29
N GLY A 115 17.12 11.69 -30.71
CA GLY A 115 15.81 11.75 -31.37
C GLY A 115 14.68 12.27 -30.47
N LYS A 116 13.56 12.71 -31.06
CA LYS A 116 12.39 13.15 -30.28
C LYS A 116 11.83 12.00 -29.44
N VAL A 117 11.51 12.28 -28.17
CA VAL A 117 10.98 11.29 -27.24
C VAL A 117 9.57 10.85 -27.62
N ASN A 118 9.31 9.56 -27.46
CA ASN A 118 7.97 8.99 -27.43
C ASN A 118 7.55 8.80 -25.96
N PRO A 119 6.45 9.43 -25.49
CA PRO A 119 6.02 9.34 -24.09
C PRO A 119 5.60 7.94 -23.65
N LYS A 120 5.41 6.99 -24.58
CA LYS A 120 5.14 5.58 -24.29
C LYS A 120 6.41 4.75 -24.08
N LEU A 121 7.57 5.26 -24.46
CA LEU A 121 8.86 4.56 -24.36
C LEU A 121 9.67 5.18 -23.25
N THR A 122 9.51 4.68 -22.02
CA THR A 122 10.12 5.28 -20.83
C THR A 122 10.81 4.28 -19.91
N ARG A 123 11.71 4.80 -19.08
CA ARG A 123 12.35 4.11 -17.94
C ARG A 123 12.40 5.04 -16.74
N THR A 124 12.30 4.48 -15.55
CA THR A 124 12.48 5.23 -14.30
C THR A 124 13.96 5.25 -13.93
N PHE A 125 14.51 6.44 -13.66
CA PHE A 125 15.89 6.63 -13.18
C PHE A 125 15.93 7.77 -12.17
N GLU A 126 16.50 7.54 -10.97
CA GLU A 126 16.52 8.51 -9.86
C GLU A 126 15.13 9.12 -9.54
N GLY A 127 14.07 8.31 -9.62
CA GLY A 127 12.67 8.78 -9.41
C GLY A 127 12.11 9.66 -10.54
N LYS A 128 12.83 9.83 -11.65
CA LYS A 128 12.39 10.57 -12.84
C LYS A 128 12.01 9.62 -13.96
N THR A 129 11.04 10.01 -14.79
CA THR A 129 10.74 9.32 -16.04
C THR A 129 11.66 9.81 -17.14
N VAL A 130 12.47 8.92 -17.68
CA VAL A 130 13.32 9.16 -18.84
C VAL A 130 12.62 8.59 -20.06
N GLY A 131 12.43 9.43 -21.08
CA GLY A 131 11.82 9.05 -22.35
C GLY A 131 12.84 8.73 -23.44
N PHE A 132 12.45 7.85 -24.36
CA PHE A 132 13.29 7.38 -25.45
C PHE A 132 12.58 7.54 -26.80
N CYS A 133 13.37 7.65 -27.87
CA CYS A 133 12.83 7.79 -29.23
C CYS A 133 12.44 6.44 -29.85
N CYS A 134 13.04 5.33 -29.43
CA CYS A 134 12.77 3.99 -29.97
C CYS A 134 13.08 2.89 -28.93
N PRO A 135 12.48 1.69 -29.05
CA PRO A 135 12.69 0.59 -28.11
C PRO A 135 14.14 0.08 -28.10
N GLY A 136 14.90 0.25 -29.20
CA GLY A 136 16.31 -0.11 -29.29
C GLY A 136 17.24 0.71 -28.39
N CYS A 137 16.74 1.78 -27.74
CA CYS A 137 17.50 2.55 -26.77
C CYS A 137 17.50 1.92 -25.36
N PHE A 138 16.54 1.05 -25.03
CA PHE A 138 16.46 0.40 -23.72
C PHE A 138 17.69 -0.44 -23.38
N PRO A 139 18.16 -1.40 -24.20
CA PRO A 139 19.33 -2.19 -23.84
C PRO A 139 20.59 -1.33 -23.70
N LYS A 140 20.73 -0.27 -24.50
CA LYS A 140 21.84 0.66 -24.37
C LYS A 140 21.77 1.44 -23.06
N TRP A 141 20.59 1.93 -22.70
CA TRP A 141 20.36 2.63 -21.44
C TRP A 141 20.61 1.74 -20.23
N ASP A 142 20.09 0.51 -20.24
CA ASP A 142 20.18 -0.42 -19.11
C ASP A 142 21.64 -0.86 -18.86
N ASN A 143 22.46 -0.92 -19.91
CA ASN A 143 23.90 -1.21 -19.84
C ASN A 143 24.79 -0.05 -19.35
N LEU A 144 24.26 1.18 -19.25
CA LEU A 144 25.02 2.31 -18.72
C LEU A 144 25.13 2.23 -17.20
N THR A 145 26.27 2.69 -16.67
CA THR A 145 26.42 2.99 -15.25
C THR A 145 25.51 4.15 -14.85
N ASP A 146 25.20 4.26 -13.55
CA ASP A 146 24.34 5.36 -13.07
C ASP A 146 24.96 6.73 -13.33
N ALA A 147 26.29 6.84 -13.27
CA ALA A 147 27.01 8.06 -13.63
C ALA A 147 26.81 8.45 -15.10
N GLU A 148 26.87 7.48 -16.01
CA GLU A 148 26.65 7.71 -17.45
C GLU A 148 25.18 8.03 -17.74
N LYS A 149 24.23 7.32 -17.12
CA LYS A 149 22.79 7.60 -17.22
C LYS A 149 22.50 9.05 -16.81
N LYS A 150 23.07 9.48 -15.69
CA LYS A 150 22.93 10.86 -15.18
C LYS A 150 23.51 11.89 -16.15
N ALA A 151 24.73 11.66 -16.66
CA ALA A 151 25.37 12.57 -17.61
C ALA A 151 24.57 12.69 -18.92
N LYS A 152 24.12 11.55 -19.47
CA LYS A 152 23.34 11.53 -20.72
C LYS A 152 21.94 12.13 -20.54
N LEU A 153 21.30 11.90 -19.40
CA LEU A 153 20.03 12.53 -19.07
C LEU A 153 20.19 14.05 -18.94
N ALA A 154 21.21 14.53 -18.23
CA ALA A 154 21.48 15.96 -18.09
C ALA A 154 21.70 16.66 -19.44
N ALA A 155 22.43 16.01 -20.36
CA ALA A 155 22.62 16.50 -21.72
C ALA A 155 21.30 16.58 -22.52
N ALA A 156 20.36 15.67 -22.26
CA ALA A 156 19.06 15.60 -22.94
C ALA A 156 18.00 16.56 -22.37
N THR A 157 18.27 17.18 -21.21
CA THR A 157 17.37 18.15 -20.56
C THR A 157 17.88 19.59 -20.62
N THR A 158 19.10 19.82 -21.14
CA THR A 158 19.70 21.15 -21.29
C THR A 158 19.38 21.68 -22.69
N HIS A 159 18.24 22.35 -22.83
CA HIS A 159 17.82 23.03 -24.06
C HIS A 159 17.34 24.44 -23.77
#